data_AF-F9DEP9-F1
#
_entry.id   AF-F9DEP9-F1
#
_cell.length_a   1.000
_cell.length_b   1.000
_cell.length_c   1.000
_cell.angle_alpha   90.00
_cell.angle_beta   90.00
_cell.angle_gamma   90.00
#
_symmetry.space_group_name_H-M   'P 1'
#
loop_
_entity.id
_entity.type
_entity.pdbx_description
1 polymer ?
#
loop_
_entity_poly.entity_id
_entity_poly.type
_entity_poly.pdbx_seq_one_letter_code
_entity_poly.pdbx_strand_id
1 'polypeptide(L)'
;MKKVFNTHGNQLINNIIRGFENRSGWYTDDGNYEVFEENMVAKYIDTYFKGNFCNRYLFCPNESGEIDSIALYGSSLQGHYNAISTTMMCFGLKVQKIIFDTEGDYPFLDIYLVLNQ
;
A
#
# COMPACT_ATOMS: atom_id res chain seq x y z
N MET A 1 -15.62 -15.48 6.46
CA MET A 1 -14.26 -15.49 7.05
C MET A 1 -13.67 -14.10 6.91
N LYS A 2 -12.89 -13.62 7.88
CA LYS A 2 -12.22 -12.31 7.81
C LYS A 2 -11.08 -12.40 6.79
N LYS A 3 -10.97 -11.46 5.85
CA LYS A 3 -9.84 -11.41 4.90
C LYS A 3 -8.57 -10.98 5.65
N VAL A 4 -7.54 -11.81 5.62
CA VAL A 4 -6.26 -11.56 6.30
C VAL A 4 -5.11 -12.01 5.41
N PHE A 5 -3.95 -11.36 5.53
CA PHE A 5 -2.79 -11.73 4.72
C PHE A 5 -2.31 -13.15 4.99
N ASN A 6 -2.05 -13.90 3.91
CA ASN A 6 -1.38 -15.19 3.94
C ASN A 6 0.14 -15.00 4.09
N THR A 7 0.90 -16.11 4.14
CA THR A 7 2.37 -16.05 4.27
C THR A 7 3.03 -15.25 3.15
N HIS A 8 2.58 -15.43 1.91
CA HIS A 8 3.14 -14.75 0.74
C HIS A 8 2.90 -13.23 0.79
N GLY A 9 1.66 -12.80 1.04
CA GLY A 9 1.31 -11.39 1.19
C GLY A 9 2.09 -10.71 2.32
N ASN A 10 2.21 -11.39 3.47
CA ASN A 10 3.05 -10.90 4.58
C ASN A 10 4.52 -10.76 4.19
N GLN A 11 5.07 -11.71 3.44
CA GLN A 11 6.45 -11.67 3.00
C GLN A 11 6.70 -10.50 2.02
N LEU A 12 5.77 -10.22 1.10
CA LEU A 12 5.87 -9.08 0.19
C LEU A 12 5.87 -7.75 0.95
N ILE A 13 4.94 -7.57 1.90
CA ILE A 13 4.88 -6.37 2.76
C ILE A 13 6.19 -6.20 3.54
N ASN A 14 6.72 -7.28 4.12
CA ASN A 14 8.00 -7.23 4.84
C ASN A 14 9.19 -6.87 3.94
N ASN A 15 9.18 -7.31 2.67
CA ASN A 15 10.21 -6.93 1.71
C ASN A 15 10.13 -5.44 1.35
N ILE A 16 8.91 -4.87 1.28
CA ILE A 16 8.69 -3.44 1.05
C ILE A 16 9.24 -2.63 2.23
N ILE A 17 8.91 -3.02 3.48
CA ILE A 17 9.42 -2.41 4.72
C ILE A 17 10.95 -2.36 4.68
N ARG A 18 11.60 -3.53 4.50
CA ARG A 18 13.06 -3.63 4.40
C ARG A 18 13.63 -2.77 3.26
N GLY A 19 12.91 -2.66 2.15
CA GLY A 19 13.28 -1.83 1.01
C GLY A 19 13.34 -0.33 1.35
N PHE A 20 12.53 0.16 2.29
CA PHE A 20 12.64 1.51 2.83
C PHE A 20 13.78 1.59 3.84
N GLU A 21 13.79 0.73 4.85
CA GLU A 21 14.75 0.78 5.97
C GLU A 21 16.21 0.58 5.55
N ASN A 22 16.47 -0.12 4.45
CA ASN A 22 17.82 -0.29 3.89
C ASN A 22 18.40 1.00 3.28
N ARG A 23 17.64 2.10 3.20
CA ARG A 23 18.09 3.39 2.68
C ARG A 23 18.34 4.36 3.82
N SER A 24 19.53 4.93 3.87
CA SER A 24 19.91 5.88 4.92
C SER A 24 18.89 7.03 5.06
N GLY A 25 18.44 7.25 6.30
CA GLY A 25 17.49 8.31 6.65
C GLY A 25 16.02 7.94 6.47
N TRP A 26 15.71 6.75 5.93
CA TRP A 26 14.34 6.23 5.91
C TRP A 26 14.03 5.41 7.16
N TYR A 27 12.78 5.49 7.60
CA TYR A 27 12.22 4.75 8.71
C TYR A 27 10.76 4.37 8.37
N THR A 28 10.29 3.25 8.93
CA THR A 28 8.91 2.79 8.79
C THR A 28 8.28 2.50 10.14
N ASP A 29 7.00 2.82 10.28
CA ASP A 29 6.13 2.31 11.34
C ASP A 29 5.04 1.44 10.68
N ASP A 30 4.71 0.29 11.24
CA ASP A 30 3.77 -0.65 10.62
C ASP A 30 2.82 -1.29 11.62
N GLY A 31 1.66 -1.71 11.12
CA GLY A 31 0.65 -2.34 11.96
C GLY A 31 -0.54 -2.87 11.18
N ASN A 32 -1.55 -3.31 11.92
CA ASN A 32 -2.80 -3.81 11.38
C ASN A 32 -3.91 -2.78 11.57
N TYR A 33 -4.82 -2.71 10.60
CA TYR A 33 -6.02 -1.88 10.65
C TYR A 33 -7.25 -2.74 10.29
N GLU A 34 -8.23 -2.77 11.17
CA GLU A 34 -9.47 -3.50 10.91
C GLU A 34 -10.43 -2.63 10.08
N VAL A 35 -10.78 -3.10 8.89
CA VAL A 35 -11.80 -2.47 8.05
C VAL A 35 -13.06 -3.32 8.17
N PHE A 36 -14.00 -2.83 8.98
CA PHE A 36 -15.20 -3.58 9.35
C PHE A 36 -16.17 -3.73 8.18
N GLU A 37 -16.34 -2.68 7.37
CA GLU A 37 -17.24 -2.65 6.22
C GLU A 37 -16.90 -3.74 5.19
N GLU A 38 -15.60 -4.05 5.06
CA GLU A 38 -15.09 -5.06 4.12
C GLU A 38 -14.75 -6.40 4.78
N ASN A 39 -14.96 -6.51 6.10
CA ASN A 39 -14.58 -7.67 6.90
C ASN A 39 -13.12 -8.12 6.64
N MET A 40 -12.19 -7.16 6.66
CA MET A 40 -10.76 -7.40 6.40
C MET A 40 -9.84 -6.83 7.47
N VAL A 41 -8.63 -7.38 7.57
CA VAL A 41 -7.51 -6.76 8.29
C VAL A 41 -6.50 -6.28 7.26
N ALA A 42 -6.50 -4.97 7.03
CA ALA A 42 -5.49 -4.32 6.23
C ALA A 42 -4.19 -4.17 7.04
N LYS A 43 -3.08 -4.01 6.35
CA LYS A 43 -1.79 -3.68 6.95
C LYS A 43 -1.38 -2.30 6.51
N TYR A 44 -0.94 -1.45 7.43
CA TYR A 44 -0.40 -0.14 7.07
C TYR A 44 1.12 -0.12 7.24
N ILE A 45 1.76 0.68 6.40
CA ILE A 45 3.15 1.13 6.57
C ILE A 45 3.15 2.65 6.46
N ASP A 46 3.57 3.32 7.52
CA ASP A 46 3.93 4.73 7.50
C ASP A 46 5.41 4.88 7.21
N THR A 47 5.73 5.70 6.23
CA THR A 47 7.11 5.96 5.82
C THR A 47 7.53 7.35 6.27
N TYR A 48 8.77 7.43 6.77
CA TYR A 48 9.37 8.66 7.24
C TYR A 48 10.73 8.86 6.60
N PHE A 49 11.05 10.10 6.23
CA PHE A 49 12.38 10.48 5.78
C PHE A 49 12.95 11.56 6.70
N LYS A 50 14.07 11.26 7.35
CA LYS A 50 14.75 12.12 8.32
C LYS A 50 13.79 12.64 9.41
N GLY A 51 12.91 11.78 9.90
CA GLY A 51 11.92 12.08 10.94
C GLY A 51 10.62 12.74 10.45
N ASN A 52 10.49 13.04 9.17
CA ASN A 52 9.26 13.64 8.62
C ASN A 52 8.38 12.56 7.98
N PHE A 53 7.10 12.54 8.34
CA PHE A 53 6.12 11.67 7.69
C PHE A 53 6.06 11.98 6.20
N CYS A 54 6.09 10.93 5.38
CA CYS A 54 6.02 11.02 3.94
C CYS A 54 4.68 10.50 3.45
N ASN A 55 4.45 9.19 3.61
CA ASN A 55 3.30 8.49 3.06
C ASN A 55 2.86 7.35 3.96
N ARG A 56 1.54 7.08 3.96
CA ARG A 56 0.94 5.84 4.48
C ARG A 56 0.53 4.96 3.31
N TYR A 57 0.95 3.70 3.33
CA TYR A 57 0.49 2.67 2.41
C TYR A 57 -0.37 1.69 3.18
N LEU A 58 -1.65 1.60 2.84
CA LEU A 58 -2.60 0.65 3.41
C LEU A 58 -2.82 -0.49 2.42
N PHE A 59 -2.27 -1.66 2.73
CA PHE A 59 -2.38 -2.88 1.93
C PHE A 59 -3.65 -3.63 2.31
N CYS A 60 -4.48 -3.94 1.33
CA CYS A 60 -5.74 -4.64 1.52
C CYS A 60 -5.65 -6.06 0.94
N PRO A 61 -5.98 -7.11 1.73
CA PRO A 61 -5.92 -8.49 1.26
C PRO A 61 -7.16 -8.89 0.44
N ASN A 62 -6.97 -9.74 -0.57
CA ASN A 62 -8.07 -10.49 -1.19
C ASN A 62 -8.52 -11.69 -0.31
N GLU A 63 -9.47 -12.47 -0.79
CA GLU A 63 -9.98 -13.66 -0.08
C GLU A 63 -8.92 -14.75 0.13
N SER A 64 -7.91 -14.82 -0.74
CA SER A 64 -6.78 -15.74 -0.63
C SER A 64 -5.66 -15.22 0.28
N GLY A 65 -5.78 -13.98 0.78
CA GLY A 65 -4.80 -13.32 1.63
C GLY A 65 -3.59 -12.75 0.87
N GLU A 66 -3.69 -12.59 -0.44
CA GLU A 66 -2.69 -11.85 -1.24
C GLU A 66 -3.04 -10.36 -1.27
N ILE A 67 -2.09 -9.50 -1.65
CA ILE A 67 -2.33 -8.06 -1.78
C ILE A 67 -3.23 -7.83 -3.00
N ASP A 68 -4.42 -7.31 -2.75
CA ASP A 68 -5.41 -6.96 -3.78
C ASP A 68 -5.24 -5.52 -4.24
N SER A 69 -5.14 -4.63 -3.26
CA SER A 69 -5.04 -3.20 -3.50
C SER A 69 -4.18 -2.51 -2.44
N ILE A 70 -3.78 -1.28 -2.77
CA ILE A 70 -3.01 -0.40 -1.91
C ILE A 70 -3.68 0.97 -1.94
N ALA A 71 -4.13 1.46 -0.79
CA ALA A 71 -4.50 2.86 -0.62
C ALA A 71 -3.26 3.65 -0.18
N LEU A 72 -2.88 4.67 -0.94
CA LEU A 72 -1.71 5.50 -0.68
C LEU A 72 -2.12 6.93 -0.31
N TYR A 73 -1.74 7.34 0.90
CA TYR A 73 -1.96 8.68 1.45
C TYR A 73 -0.63 9.40 1.66
N GLY A 74 -0.68 10.74 1.67
CA GLY A 74 0.42 11.59 2.11
C GLY A 74 0.96 12.52 1.04
N SER A 75 2.28 12.59 0.94
CA SER A 75 3.00 13.58 0.16
C SER A 75 3.18 13.16 -1.29
N SER A 76 3.20 14.16 -2.20
CA SER A 76 3.50 13.94 -3.62
C SER A 76 2.59 12.93 -4.34
N LEU A 77 1.30 12.84 -3.95
CA LEU A 77 0.34 11.92 -4.57
C LEU A 77 0.27 12.06 -6.09
N GLN A 78 0.28 13.28 -6.62
CA GLN A 78 0.32 13.47 -8.08
C GLN A 78 1.59 12.89 -8.74
N GLY A 79 2.73 13.01 -8.05
CA GLY A 79 3.98 12.41 -8.51
C GLY A 79 3.93 10.89 -8.50
N HIS A 80 3.38 10.29 -7.45
CA HIS A 80 3.13 8.85 -7.36
C HIS A 80 2.15 8.39 -8.45
N TYR A 81 1.04 9.10 -8.64
CA TYR A 81 0.06 8.81 -9.68
C TYR A 81 0.72 8.81 -11.07
N ASN A 82 1.47 9.86 -11.41
CA ASN A 82 2.13 9.96 -12.70
C ASN A 82 3.14 8.82 -12.92
N ALA A 83 3.95 8.50 -11.92
CA ALA A 83 4.94 7.42 -12.02
C ALA A 83 4.28 6.04 -12.15
N ILE A 84 3.25 5.76 -11.36
CA ILE A 84 2.57 4.45 -11.34
C ILE A 84 1.69 4.29 -12.59
N SER A 85 0.92 5.31 -12.99
CA SER A 85 0.12 5.26 -14.21
C SER A 85 0.96 5.09 -15.48
N THR A 86 2.18 5.62 -15.49
CA THR A 86 3.12 5.44 -16.61
C THR A 86 3.71 4.04 -16.65
N THR A 87 4.09 3.49 -15.50
CA THR A 87 4.80 2.20 -15.43
C THR A 87 3.86 1.00 -15.27
N MET A 88 2.65 1.22 -14.79
CA MET A 88 1.71 0.22 -14.29
C MET A 88 2.37 -0.75 -13.30
N MET A 89 3.28 -0.23 -12.46
CA MET A 89 4.00 -0.98 -11.45
C MET A 89 3.97 -0.24 -10.11
N CYS A 90 3.79 -0.97 -9.01
CA CYS A 90 3.91 -0.45 -7.65
C CYS A 90 4.62 -1.49 -6.77
N PHE A 91 5.74 -1.13 -6.15
CA PHE A 91 6.58 -2.07 -5.37
C PHE A 91 6.98 -3.36 -6.12
N GLY A 92 7.14 -3.29 -7.44
CA GLY A 92 7.43 -4.47 -8.27
C GLY A 92 6.21 -5.35 -8.56
N LEU A 93 5.02 -4.95 -8.13
CA LEU A 93 3.75 -5.61 -8.43
C LEU A 93 3.08 -4.93 -9.62
N LYS A 94 2.44 -5.71 -10.50
CA LYS A 94 1.69 -5.19 -11.64
C LYS A 94 0.41 -4.51 -11.16
N VAL A 95 0.18 -3.29 -11.64
CA VAL A 95 -1.03 -2.52 -11.39
C VAL A 95 -2.03 -2.78 -12.51
N GLN A 96 -3.27 -3.07 -12.14
CA GLN A 96 -4.39 -3.16 -13.06
C GLN A 96 -5.01 -1.79 -13.30
N LYS A 97 -5.21 -1.03 -12.22
CA LYS A 97 -5.89 0.27 -12.24
C LYS A 97 -5.34 1.15 -11.13
N ILE A 98 -5.19 2.43 -11.41
CA ILE A 98 -4.90 3.45 -10.40
C ILE A 98 -5.93 4.57 -10.51
N ILE A 99 -6.51 4.97 -9.38
CA ILE A 99 -7.50 6.05 -9.28
C ILE A 99 -6.94 7.09 -8.32
N PHE A 100 -7.03 8.35 -8.72
CA PHE A 100 -6.80 9.45 -7.81
C PHE A 100 -8.14 9.81 -7.19
N ASP A 101 -8.31 9.47 -5.91
CA ASP A 101 -9.52 9.75 -5.17
C ASP A 101 -9.38 11.07 -4.41
N THR A 102 -10.31 11.97 -4.65
CA THR A 102 -10.44 13.26 -3.97
C THR A 102 -11.78 13.40 -3.24
N GLU A 103 -12.59 12.35 -3.25
CA GLU A 103 -13.92 12.24 -2.65
C GLU A 103 -13.78 11.69 -1.21
N GLY A 104 -13.36 12.55 -0.29
CA GLY A 104 -13.20 12.19 1.13
C GLY A 104 -12.54 13.30 1.94
N ASP A 105 -12.28 13.03 3.23
CA ASP A 105 -11.62 14.00 4.12
C ASP A 105 -10.16 14.29 3.70
N TYR A 106 -9.51 13.31 3.06
CA TYR A 106 -8.14 13.42 2.57
C TYR A 106 -7.99 12.75 1.22
N PRO A 107 -7.31 13.37 0.25
CA PRO A 107 -7.03 12.74 -1.04
C PRO A 107 -6.09 11.54 -0.88
N PHE A 108 -6.29 10.54 -1.73
CA PHE A 108 -5.45 9.34 -1.75
C PHE A 108 -5.44 8.70 -3.14
N LEU A 109 -4.56 7.71 -3.32
CA LEU A 109 -4.52 6.90 -4.52
C LEU A 109 -5.00 5.50 -4.21
N ASP A 110 -6.01 5.04 -4.95
CA ASP A 110 -6.41 3.64 -4.99
C ASP A 110 -5.63 2.91 -6.08
N ILE A 111 -4.84 1.93 -5.68
CA ILE A 111 -3.99 1.15 -6.58
C ILE A 111 -4.45 -0.30 -6.55
N TYR A 112 -5.13 -0.76 -7.59
CA TYR A 112 -5.58 -2.13 -7.75
C TYR A 112 -4.53 -2.95 -8.48
N LEU A 113 -4.17 -4.10 -7.93
CA LEU A 113 -3.14 -4.97 -8.49
C LEU A 113 -3.73 -6.03 -9.43
N VAL A 114 -2.92 -6.51 -10.37
CA VAL A 114 -3.29 -7.69 -11.15
C VAL A 114 -3.18 -8.91 -10.23
N LEU A 115 -4.31 -9.50 -9.88
CA LEU A 115 -4.34 -10.79 -9.20
C LEU A 115 -3.90 -11.87 -10.20
N ASN A 116 -2.82 -12.59 -9.87
CA ASN A 116 -2.51 -13.80 -10.61
C ASN A 116 -3.52 -14.87 -10.17
N GLN A 117 -4.34 -15.32 -11.13
CA GLN A 117 -5.28 -16.44 -10.97
C GLN A 117 -4.54 -17.77 -10.77
#